data_AF-A0A9D2CY58-F1
#
_entry.id   AF-A0A9D2CY58-F1
#
_cell.length_a   1.000
_cell.length_b   1.000
_cell.length_c   1.000
_cell.angle_alpha   90.00
_cell.angle_beta   90.00
_cell.angle_gamma   90.00
#
_symmetry.space_group_name_H-M   'P 1'
#
loop_
_entity.id
_entity.type
_entity.pdbx_description
1 polymer ?
#
loop_
_entity_poly.entity_id
_entity_poly.type
_entity_poly.pdbx_seq_one_letter_code
_entity_poly.pdbx_strand_id
1 'polypeptide(L)'
;MEEMSSLREFSRSYAGEYECVEATLGGRDLLKYFRYVILSLNRDGTFTVSARTKTGIEGAKAGSYECDTEKGEILLRAERGGKTYEKRCAYVNGSFAVTHSFNGRELVLKFRVKG
;
A
#
# COMPACT_ATOMS: atom_id res chain seq x y z
N MET A 1 25.03 13.79 -15.29
CA MET A 1 24.55 12.53 -14.69
C MET A 1 23.05 12.68 -14.45
N GLU A 2 22.26 12.84 -15.52
CA GLU A 2 20.83 13.19 -15.40
C GLU A 2 19.91 12.36 -16.32
N GLU A 3 20.46 11.57 -17.25
CA GLU A 3 19.64 10.84 -18.23
C GLU A 3 19.07 9.50 -17.71
N MET A 4 19.62 8.91 -16.65
CA MET A 4 19.11 7.64 -16.10
C MET A 4 17.90 7.82 -15.17
N SER A 5 17.74 8.99 -14.53
CA SER A 5 16.59 9.29 -13.67
C SER A 5 15.30 9.43 -14.49
N SER A 6 15.40 10.04 -15.68
CA SER A 6 14.27 10.27 -16.58
C SER A 6 13.70 8.97 -17.18
N LEU A 7 14.55 7.97 -17.49
CA LEU A 7 14.10 6.68 -18.03
C LEU A 7 13.35 5.82 -17.00
N ARG A 8 13.70 5.92 -15.70
CA ARG A 8 12.99 5.22 -14.60
C ARG A 8 11.66 5.90 -14.25
N GLU A 9 11.58 7.23 -14.33
CA GLU A 9 10.31 7.96 -14.22
C GLU A 9 9.29 7.57 -15.28
N PHE A 10 9.76 7.07 -16.43
CA PHE A 10 8.92 6.62 -17.55
C PHE A 10 8.35 5.20 -17.37
N SER A 11 8.99 4.31 -16.62
CA SER A 11 8.48 2.94 -16.46
C SER A 11 7.37 2.83 -15.40
N ARG A 12 7.32 3.74 -14.41
CA ARG A 12 6.39 3.76 -13.25
C ARG A 12 5.87 2.35 -12.87
N SER A 13 6.78 1.39 -12.77
CA SER A 13 6.46 -0.03 -12.64
C SER A 13 5.70 -0.33 -11.34
N TYR A 14 5.76 0.60 -10.40
CA TYR A 14 5.09 0.61 -9.12
C TYR A 14 3.66 1.16 -9.18
N ALA A 15 3.30 1.98 -10.18
CA ALA A 15 1.94 2.50 -10.31
C ALA A 15 1.02 1.38 -10.83
N GLY A 16 -0.13 1.21 -10.18
CA GLY A 16 -1.06 0.14 -10.53
C GLY A 16 -1.90 -0.31 -9.34
N GLU A 17 -2.67 -1.36 -9.58
CA GLU A 17 -3.47 -2.01 -8.55
C GLU A 17 -2.70 -3.17 -7.93
N TYR A 18 -2.84 -3.30 -6.62
CA TYR A 18 -2.28 -4.38 -5.84
C TYR A 18 -3.39 -5.07 -5.06
N GLU A 19 -3.44 -6.39 -5.15
CA GLU A 19 -4.32 -7.20 -4.33
C GLU A 19 -3.68 -7.46 -2.97
N CYS A 20 -4.49 -7.45 -1.91
CA CYS A 20 -4.04 -7.88 -0.60
C CYS A 20 -4.08 -9.41 -0.51
N VAL A 21 -2.89 -10.01 -0.41
CA VAL A 21 -2.72 -11.48 -0.34
C VAL A 21 -2.59 -11.99 1.09
N GLU A 22 -2.30 -11.10 2.04
CA GLU A 22 -2.29 -11.41 3.48
C GLU A 22 -2.76 -10.19 4.26
N ALA A 23 -3.70 -10.38 5.18
CA ALA A 23 -4.12 -9.36 6.13
C ALA A 23 -4.30 -9.96 7.52
N THR A 24 -3.50 -9.53 8.50
CA THR A 24 -3.62 -10.02 9.88
C THR A 24 -3.73 -8.87 10.88
N LEU A 25 -4.49 -9.06 11.96
CA LEU A 25 -4.54 -8.13 13.10
C LEU A 25 -4.26 -8.88 14.39
N GLY A 26 -3.11 -8.62 15.00
CA GLY A 26 -2.60 -9.38 16.14
C GLY A 26 -2.63 -10.89 15.86
N GLY A 27 -2.14 -11.28 14.68
CA GLY A 27 -2.10 -12.68 14.22
C GLY A 27 -3.43 -13.26 13.71
N ARG A 28 -4.57 -12.55 13.83
CA ARG A 28 -5.86 -13.04 13.31
C ARG A 28 -6.01 -12.70 11.84
N ASP A 29 -6.24 -13.70 10.98
CA ASP A 29 -6.57 -13.50 9.57
C ASP A 29 -7.86 -12.68 9.39
N LEU A 30 -7.73 -11.58 8.64
CA LEU A 30 -8.79 -10.67 8.29
C LEU A 30 -9.38 -10.97 6.90
N LEU A 31 -8.61 -11.51 5.95
CA LEU A 31 -9.05 -11.63 4.55
C LEU A 31 -10.32 -12.48 4.42
N LYS A 32 -10.53 -13.45 5.32
CA LYS A 32 -11.77 -14.23 5.37
C LYS A 32 -13.05 -13.41 5.52
N TYR A 33 -12.98 -12.16 6.00
CA TYR A 33 -14.12 -11.25 6.14
C TYR A 33 -14.29 -10.28 4.96
N PHE A 34 -13.29 -10.15 4.11
CA PHE A 34 -13.30 -9.22 2.99
C PHE A 34 -13.60 -9.94 1.68
N ARG A 35 -14.32 -9.25 0.81
CA ARG A 35 -14.49 -9.62 -0.60
C ARG A 35 -13.30 -9.14 -1.41
N TYR A 36 -12.80 -7.95 -1.09
CA TYR A 36 -11.53 -7.44 -1.61
C TYR A 36 -10.89 -6.47 -0.62
N VAL A 37 -9.57 -6.38 -0.69
CA VAL A 37 -8.76 -5.28 -0.18
C VAL A 37 -7.75 -4.97 -1.26
N ILE A 38 -7.79 -3.76 -1.81
CA ILE A 38 -7.00 -3.32 -2.96
C ILE A 38 -6.24 -2.07 -2.56
N LEU A 39 -4.97 -2.02 -2.95
CA LEU A 39 -4.15 -0.81 -2.87
C LEU A 39 -3.87 -0.32 -4.29
N SER A 40 -4.28 0.89 -4.59
CA SER A 40 -3.99 1.57 -5.86
C SER A 40 -2.91 2.60 -5.63
N LEU A 41 -1.79 2.47 -6.37
CA LEU A 41 -0.74 3.49 -6.44
C LEU A 41 -0.93 4.28 -7.73
N ASN A 42 -1.41 5.52 -7.61
CA ASN A 42 -1.73 6.36 -8.74
C ASN A 42 -0.48 7.06 -9.28
N ARG A 43 -0.52 7.42 -10.55
CA ARG A 43 0.61 8.10 -11.21
C ARG A 43 0.88 9.49 -10.62
N ASP A 44 -0.12 10.20 -10.12
CA ASP A 44 0.04 11.51 -9.51
C ASP A 44 0.74 11.51 -8.13
N GLY A 45 1.22 10.35 -7.65
CA GLY A 45 1.87 10.23 -6.35
C GLY A 45 0.87 10.07 -5.20
N THR A 46 -0.41 9.78 -5.50
CA THR A 46 -1.42 9.45 -4.49
C THR A 46 -1.65 7.94 -4.41
N PHE A 47 -2.09 7.47 -3.24
CA PHE A 47 -2.54 6.10 -3.10
C PHE A 47 -3.93 6.03 -2.48
N THR A 48 -4.64 4.93 -2.75
CA THR A 48 -5.89 4.58 -2.09
C THR A 48 -5.87 3.11 -1.68
N VAL A 49 -6.17 2.83 -0.41
CA VAL A 49 -6.53 1.49 0.07
C VAL A 49 -8.04 1.39 0.14
N SER A 50 -8.63 0.53 -0.68
CA SER A 50 -10.07 0.27 -0.75
C SER A 50 -10.39 -1.13 -0.26
N ALA A 51 -11.44 -1.27 0.54
CA ALA A 51 -11.86 -2.56 1.08
C ALA A 51 -13.37 -2.70 1.03
N ARG A 52 -13.83 -3.92 0.75
CA ARG A 52 -15.24 -4.31 0.85
C ARG A 52 -15.37 -5.59 1.67
N THR A 53 -16.21 -5.57 2.69
CA THR A 53 -16.52 -6.78 3.46
C THR A 53 -17.43 -7.72 2.67
N LYS A 54 -17.47 -9.00 3.05
CA LYS A 54 -18.42 -9.96 2.48
C LYS A 54 -19.89 -9.60 2.75
N THR A 55 -20.15 -8.81 3.80
CA THR A 55 -21.47 -8.26 4.12
C THR A 55 -21.83 -7.01 3.30
N GLY A 56 -20.92 -6.51 2.46
CA GLY A 56 -21.17 -5.39 1.55
C GLY A 56 -20.80 -4.00 2.10
N ILE A 57 -20.17 -3.92 3.28
CA ILE A 57 -19.67 -2.65 3.83
C ILE A 57 -18.40 -2.26 3.08
N GLU A 58 -18.34 -1.02 2.59
CA GLU A 58 -17.22 -0.48 1.83
C GLU A 58 -16.52 0.64 2.60
N GLY A 59 -15.21 0.76 2.42
CA GLY A 59 -14.42 1.82 3.01
C GLY A 59 -13.11 2.03 2.26
N ALA A 60 -12.62 3.26 2.26
CA ALA A 60 -11.36 3.62 1.64
C ALA A 60 -10.54 4.58 2.52
N LYS A 61 -9.22 4.53 2.35
CA LYS A 61 -8.26 5.49 2.91
C LYS A 61 -7.29 5.91 1.82
N ALA A 62 -7.01 7.21 1.77
CA ALA A 62 -6.12 7.79 0.77
C ALA A 62 -4.96 8.53 1.42
N GLY A 63 -3.93 8.77 0.64
CA GLY A 63 -2.73 9.50 1.04
C GLY A 63 -1.80 9.76 -0.14
N SER A 64 -0.58 10.20 0.16
CA SER A 64 0.49 10.35 -0.84
C SER A 64 1.53 9.26 -0.68
N TYR A 65 2.27 8.98 -1.74
CA TYR A 65 3.42 8.08 -1.68
C TYR A 65 4.61 8.60 -2.48
N GLU A 66 5.78 8.17 -2.06
CA GLU A 66 7.02 8.31 -2.81
C GLU A 66 7.62 6.92 -3.03
N CYS A 67 8.35 6.73 -4.13
CA CYS A 67 9.05 5.50 -4.42
C CYS A 67 10.53 5.78 -4.67
N ASP A 68 11.40 5.09 -3.93
CA ASP A 68 12.83 5.07 -4.15
C ASP A 68 13.17 3.76 -4.88
N THR A 69 13.30 3.83 -6.20
CA THR A 69 13.60 2.65 -7.03
C THR A 69 15.03 2.15 -6.89
N GLU A 70 15.94 2.98 -6.38
CA GLU A 70 17.34 2.58 -6.14
C GLU A 70 17.45 1.74 -4.87
N LYS A 71 16.69 2.12 -3.83
CA LYS A 71 16.62 1.38 -2.57
C LYS A 71 15.55 0.27 -2.57
N GLY A 72 14.64 0.29 -3.54
CA GLY A 72 13.50 -0.63 -3.56
C GLY A 72 12.54 -0.36 -2.41
N GLU A 73 12.21 0.91 -2.17
CA GLU A 73 11.36 1.35 -1.06
C GLU A 73 10.16 2.15 -1.55
N ILE A 74 9.04 2.01 -0.84
CA ILE A 74 7.85 2.86 -0.97
C ILE A 74 7.60 3.52 0.39
N LEU A 75 7.41 4.84 0.38
CA LEU A 75 7.03 5.62 1.53
C LEU A 75 5.58 6.08 1.37
N LEU A 76 4.67 5.53 2.16
CA LEU A 76 3.27 5.93 2.23
C LEU A 76 3.06 6.98 3.32
N ARG A 77 2.30 8.03 3.02
CA ARG A 77 1.89 9.06 3.97
C ARG A 77 0.38 9.25 3.96
N ALA A 78 -0.25 9.22 5.12
CA ALA A 78 -1.67 9.50 5.26
C ALA A 78 -1.94 10.39 6.47
N GLU A 79 -2.93 11.27 6.36
CA GLU A 79 -3.40 12.06 7.49
C GLU A 79 -4.57 11.36 8.19
N ARG A 80 -4.54 11.33 9.52
CA ARG A 80 -5.65 10.85 10.34
C ARG A 80 -5.74 11.63 11.64
N GLY A 81 -6.85 12.36 11.82
CA GLY A 81 -7.11 13.13 13.04
C GLY A 81 -6.09 14.25 13.24
N GLY A 82 -5.72 14.98 12.16
CA GLY A 82 -4.76 16.07 12.19
C GLY A 82 -3.30 15.63 12.40
N LYS A 83 -3.00 14.33 12.32
CA LYS A 83 -1.66 13.78 12.41
C LYS A 83 -1.28 13.07 11.12
N THR A 84 -0.05 13.29 10.67
CA THR A 84 0.55 12.58 9.54
C THR A 84 1.17 11.28 10.02
N TYR A 85 0.85 10.18 9.34
CA TYR A 85 1.43 8.87 9.56
C TYR A 85 2.24 8.47 8.35
N GLU A 86 3.47 8.06 8.59
CA GLU A 86 4.41 7.64 7.56
C GLU A 86 4.72 6.15 7.70
N LYS A 87 4.81 5.45 6.57
CA LYS A 87 5.17 4.02 6.50
C LYS A 87 6.15 3.78 5.36
N ARG A 88 7.37 3.41 5.72
CA ARG A 88 8.36 2.87 4.77
C ARG A 88 8.18 1.38 4.64
N CYS A 89 8.11 0.93 3.40
CA CYS A 89 7.85 -0.44 3.00
C CYS A 89 8.91 -0.85 2.00
N ALA A 90 9.55 -2.00 2.22
CA ALA A 90 10.36 -2.61 1.17
C ALA A 90 9.46 -3.05 0.02
N TYR A 91 9.85 -2.73 -1.21
CA TYR A 91 9.22 -3.14 -2.45
C TYR A 91 10.12 -4.16 -3.15
N VAL A 92 9.66 -5.40 -3.20
CA VAL A 92 10.43 -6.53 -3.73
C VAL A 92 9.55 -7.29 -4.71
N ASN A 93 9.98 -7.35 -5.98
CA ASN A 93 9.33 -8.14 -7.04
C ASN A 93 7.81 -7.91 -7.16
N GLY A 94 7.35 -6.66 -7.11
CA GLY A 94 5.92 -6.34 -7.22
C GLY A 94 5.13 -6.53 -5.93
N SER A 95 5.80 -6.76 -4.80
CA SER A 95 5.16 -6.94 -3.50
C SER A 95 5.73 -6.01 -2.44
N PHE A 96 4.89 -5.62 -1.49
CA PHE A 96 5.31 -4.90 -0.29
C PHE A 96 4.34 -5.14 0.87
N ALA A 97 4.82 -4.87 2.09
CA ALA A 97 4.05 -5.05 3.31
C ALA A 97 3.89 -3.72 4.06
N VAL A 98 2.67 -3.42 4.48
CA VAL A 98 2.34 -2.28 5.33
C VAL A 98 2.05 -2.79 6.73
N THR A 99 2.82 -2.32 7.71
CA THR A 99 2.66 -2.69 9.12
C THR A 99 2.28 -1.48 9.98
N HIS A 100 1.20 -1.59 10.75
CA HIS A 100 0.71 -0.51 11.60
C HIS A 100 0.19 -1.04 12.93
N SER A 101 0.60 -0.42 14.04
CA SER A 101 0.06 -0.74 15.36
C SER A 101 -1.32 -0.10 15.54
N PHE A 102 -2.36 -0.92 15.67
CA PHE A 102 -3.74 -0.52 15.90
C PHE A 102 -4.20 -1.02 17.27
N ASN A 103 -4.40 -0.10 18.23
CA ASN A 103 -4.79 -0.42 19.61
C ASN A 103 -3.91 -1.52 20.27
N GLY A 104 -2.59 -1.39 20.14
CA GLY A 104 -1.63 -2.35 20.68
C GLY A 104 -1.53 -3.67 19.92
N ARG A 105 -2.29 -3.86 18.84
CA ARG A 105 -2.24 -5.03 17.97
C ARG A 105 -1.62 -4.66 16.64
N GLU A 106 -0.72 -5.49 16.14
CA GLU A 106 -0.10 -5.25 14.84
C GLU A 106 -1.06 -5.61 13.71
N LEU A 107 -1.35 -4.64 12.85
CA LEU A 107 -1.99 -4.85 11.55
C LEU A 107 -0.88 -5.04 10.51
N VAL A 108 -0.88 -6.19 9.84
CA VAL A 108 0.00 -6.48 8.70
C VAL A 108 -0.87 -6.64 7.47
N LEU A 109 -0.56 -5.89 6.40
CA LEU A 109 -1.17 -6.02 5.08
C LEU A 109 -0.07 -6.28 4.06
N LYS A 110 -0.09 -7.42 3.38
CA LYS A 110 0.81 -7.71 2.25
C LYS A 110 0.06 -7.53 0.95
N PHE A 111 0.67 -6.76 0.07
CA PHE A 111 0.14 -6.42 -1.24
C PHE A 111 1.04 -7.00 -2.33
N ARG A 112 0.42 -7.46 -3.40
CA ARG A 112 1.10 -7.94 -4.61
C ARG A 112 0.44 -7.32 -5.83
N VAL A 113 1.25 -6.93 -6.81
CA VAL A 113 0.77 -6.37 -8.08
C VAL A 113 -0.25 -7.34 -8.68
N LYS A 114 -1.38 -6.78 -9.07
CA LYS A 114 -2.45 -7.52 -9.74
C LYS A 114 -1.99 -7.76 -11.18
N GLY A 115 -1.75 -9.03 -11.50
CA GLY A 115 -1.31 -9.48 -12.83
C GLY A 115 -2.41 -9.41 -13.89
#